data_AF-A0A382CP69-F1
#
_entry.id   AF-A0A382CP69-F1
#
_cell.length_a   1.000
_cell.length_b   1.000
_cell.length_c   1.000
_cell.angle_alpha   90.00
_cell.angle_beta   90.00
_cell.angle_gamma   90.00
#
_symmetry.space_group_name_H-M   'P 1'
#
loop_
_entity.id
_entity.type
_entity.pdbx_description
1 polymer ?
#
loop_
_entity_poly.entity_id
_entity_poly.type
_entity_poly.pdbx_seq_one_letter_code
_entity_poly.pdbx_strand_id
1 'polypeptide(L)' 'NEEHWTMKIDDAENNIDIGKVIFVMPTHVCPTVALHEFYYVIDTDGNLIDTWQVEARNRI' A
#
# COMPACT_ATOMS: atom_id res chain seq x y z
N ASN A 1 -7.14 -11.46 -11.21
CA ASN A 1 -5.88 -11.47 -10.43
C ASN A 1 -6.19 -10.96 -9.05
N GLU A 2 -6.07 -11.81 -8.04
CA GLU A 2 -6.34 -11.44 -6.64
C GLU A 2 -5.12 -10.77 -6.01
N GLU A 3 -3.92 -11.32 -6.25
CA GLU A 3 -2.65 -10.87 -5.65
C GLU A 3 -1.67 -10.21 -6.63
N HIS A 4 -2.12 -9.89 -7.84
CA HIS A 4 -1.25 -9.34 -8.89
C HIS A 4 -1.83 -8.09 -9.50
N TRP A 5 -0.99 -7.06 -9.63
CA TRP A 5 -1.33 -5.87 -10.37
C TRP A 5 -0.49 -5.75 -11.64
N THR A 6 -1.14 -5.41 -12.76
CA THR A 6 -0.48 -5.09 -14.02
C THR A 6 -0.46 -3.58 -14.20
N MET A 7 0.73 -3.03 -14.43
CA MET A 7 0.95 -1.62 -14.74
C MET A 7 1.56 -1.48 -16.13
N LYS A 8 1.13 -0.47 -16.87
CA LYS A 8 1.71 -0.09 -18.15
C LYS A 8 2.78 0.96 -17.90
N ILE A 9 3.96 0.76 -18.48
CA ILE A 9 5.08 1.70 -18.41
C ILE A 9 5.24 2.29 -19.81
N ASP A 10 5.00 3.58 -19.96
CA ASP A 10 5.03 4.25 -21.27
C ASP A 10 6.45 4.67 -21.70
N ASP A 11 7.38 4.75 -20.76
CA ASP A 11 8.77 5.12 -21.01
C ASP A 11 9.70 4.00 -20.51
N ALA A 12 10.30 3.29 -21.46
CA ALA A 12 11.15 2.13 -21.23
C ALA A 12 12.44 2.46 -20.46
N GLU A 13 12.81 3.74 -20.33
CA GLU A 13 13.96 4.17 -19.52
C GLU A 13 13.67 4.18 -18.01
N ASN A 14 12.40 4.04 -17.61
CA ASN A 14 12.03 3.90 -16.20
C ASN A 14 12.35 2.47 -15.72
N ASN A 15 13.61 2.29 -15.32
CA ASN A 15 14.16 1.08 -14.70
C ASN A 15 13.33 0.61 -13.49
N ILE A 16 12.32 -0.24 -13.75
CA ILE A 16 11.64 -1.02 -12.72
C ILE A 16 12.36 -2.38 -12.64
N ASP A 17 13.40 -2.41 -11.81
CA ASP A 17 14.13 -3.64 -11.54
C ASP A 17 13.30 -4.62 -10.70
N ILE A 18 13.58 -5.90 -10.85
CA ILE A 18 13.00 -6.95 -9.99
C ILE A 18 13.35 -6.64 -8.53
N GLY A 19 12.35 -6.61 -7.66
CA GLY A 19 12.49 -6.28 -6.23
C GLY A 19 12.34 -4.80 -5.90
N LYS A 20 12.13 -3.92 -6.89
CA LYS A 20 11.79 -2.51 -6.66
C LYS A 20 10.44 -2.40 -5.95
N VAL A 21 10.41 -1.66 -4.84
CA VAL A 21 9.17 -1.30 -4.13
C VAL A 21 8.46 -0.18 -4.89
N ILE A 22 7.16 -0.35 -5.11
CA ILE A 22 6.30 0.62 -5.78
C ILE A 22 5.16 1.01 -4.84
N PHE A 23 4.98 2.31 -4.61
CA PHE A 23 3.88 2.82 -3.82
C PHE A 23 2.64 3.01 -4.68
N VAL A 24 1.50 2.60 -4.11
CA VAL A 24 0.22 2.56 -4.80
C VAL A 24 -0.76 3.41 -4.02
N MET A 25 -1.34 4.42 -4.67
CA MET A 25 -2.47 5.15 -4.09
C MET A 25 -3.77 4.38 -4.38
N PRO A 26 -4.55 4.01 -3.37
CA PRO A 26 -5.81 3.33 -3.59
C PRO A 26 -6.84 4.28 -4.20
N THR A 27 -7.69 3.75 -5.10
CA THR A 27 -8.76 4.54 -5.74
C THR A 27 -9.86 4.96 -4.76
N HIS A 28 -10.12 4.16 -3.73
CA HIS A 28 -11.11 4.46 -2.70
C HIS A 28 -10.61 3.98 -1.34
N VAL A 29 -10.52 4.90 -0.37
CA VAL A 29 -9.86 4.62 0.92
C VAL A 29 -10.61 3.58 1.75
N CYS A 30 -11.94 3.65 1.83
CA CYS A 30 -12.73 2.79 2.71
C CYS A 30 -12.55 1.27 2.48
N PRO A 31 -12.65 0.73 1.25
CA PRO A 31 -12.47 -0.70 1.00
C PRO A 31 -11.02 -1.12 1.17
N THR A 32 -10.05 -0.24 0.87
CA THR A 32 -8.64 -0.56 1.14
C THR A 32 -8.38 -0.69 2.64
N VAL A 33 -8.89 0.25 3.44
CA VAL A 33 -8.84 0.20 4.91
C VAL A 33 -9.45 -1.07 5.45
N ALA A 34 -10.60 -1.50 4.93
CA ALA A 34 -11.28 -2.71 5.39
C ALA A 34 -10.51 -4.03 5.13
N LEU A 35 -9.58 -4.04 4.17
CA LEU A 35 -8.80 -5.24 3.81
C LEU A 35 -7.59 -5.49 4.73
N HIS A 36 -7.17 -4.50 5.52
CA HIS A 36 -5.97 -4.58 6.35
C HIS A 36 -6.34 -4.65 7.83
N GLU A 37 -5.58 -5.45 8.59
CA GLU A 37 -5.75 -5.57 10.04
C GLU A 37 -5.12 -4.39 10.79
N PHE A 38 -4.00 -3.87 10.28
CA PHE A 38 -3.28 -2.73 10.83
C PHE A 38 -2.62 -1.91 9.72
N TYR A 39 -2.15 -0.72 10.07
CA TYR A 39 -1.37 0.17 9.21
C TYR A 39 -0.07 0.59 9.88
N TYR A 40 1.00 0.66 9.10
CA TYR A 40 2.25 1.28 9.52
C TYR A 40 2.16 2.80 9.37
N VAL A 41 2.66 3.53 10.38
CA VAL A 41 2.73 4.99 10.34
C VAL A 41 4.17 5.40 10.07
N ILE A 42 4.35 6.11 8.96
CA ILE A 42 5.65 6.58 8.51
C ILE A 42 5.71 8.10 8.70
N ASP A 43 6.78 8.61 9.30
CA ASP A 43 7.00 10.06 9.43
C ASP A 43 7.46 10.71 8.12
N THR A 44 7.65 12.03 8.13
CA THR A 44 8.10 12.78 6.95
C THR A 44 9.52 12.42 6.49
N ASP A 45 10.33 11.83 7.37
CA ASP A 45 11.71 11.43 7.11
C ASP A 45 11.80 9.96 6.63
N GLY A 46 10.67 9.25 6.59
CA GLY A 46 10.58 7.87 6.13
C GLY A 46 10.76 6.82 7.22
N ASN A 47 10.79 7.20 8.51
CA ASN A 47 10.94 6.26 9.60
C ASN A 47 9.59 5.67 10.01
N LEU A 48 9.59 4.37 10.34
CA LEU A 48 8.46 3.72 10.99
C LEU A 48 8.37 4.20 12.44
N ILE A 49 7.30 4.93 12.76
CA ILE A 49 7.12 5.53 14.08
C ILE A 49 6.02 4.84 14.90
N ASP A 50 5.08 4.15 14.25
CA ASP A 50 3.96 3.51 14.93
C ASP A 50 3.28 2.43 14.08
N THR A 51 2.39 1.64 14.69
CA THR A 51 1.48 0.70 14.03
C THR A 51 0.06 0.87 14.57
N TRP A 52 -0.88 1.24 13.72
CA TRP A 52 -2.27 1.47 14.09
C TRP A 52 -3.15 0.28 13.75
N GLN A 53 -3.86 -0.24 14.74
CA GLN A 53 -4.87 -1.29 14.54
C GLN A 53 -6.11 -0.73 13.83
N VAL A 54 -6.66 -1.47 12.86
CA VAL A 54 -7.92 -1.13 12.20
C VAL A 54 -9.08 -1.67 13.02
N GLU A 55 -9.39 -0.98 14.12
CA GLU A 55 -10.41 -1.40 15.10
C GLU A 55 -11.78 -1.70 14.48
N ALA A 56 -12.14 -0.97 13.42
CA ALA A 56 -13.43 -1.12 12.76
C ALA A 56 -13.61 -2.44 11.99
N ARG A 57 -12.53 -3.21 11.76
CA ARG A 57 -12.58 -4.49 11.03
C ARG A 57 -13.21 -5.61 11.87
N ASN A 58 -12.96 -5.61 13.18
CA ASN A 58 -13.37 -6.68 14.09
C ASN A 58 -14.65 -6.32 14.86
N ARG A 59 -15.65 -5.76 14.16
CA ARG A 59 -16.98 -5.54 14.75
C ARG A 59 -17.68 -6.89 14.89
N ILE A 60 -17.73 -7.41 16.13
CA ILE A 60 -18.55 -8.57 16.54
C ILE A 60 -20.02 -8.14 16.66
#